data_AF-A0A679FJV3-F1
#
_entry.id   AF-A0A679FJV3-F1
#
_cell.length_a   1.000
_cell.length_b   1.000
_cell.length_c   1.000
_cell.angle_alpha   90.00
_cell.angle_beta   90.00
_cell.angle_gamma   90.00
#
_symmetry.space_group_name_H-M   'P 1'
#
loop_
_entity.id
_entity.type
_entity.pdbx_description
1 polymer ?
#
loop_
_entity_poly.entity_id
_entity_poly.type
_entity_poly.pdbx_seq_one_letter_code
_entity_poly.pdbx_strand_id
1 'polypeptide(L)'
;MWSFTALAASVFARCDDSSGAIIGVFHQGAKDLARLAETARCNAVELADRTYQALLANDYGQYDHLIATLSGSLGDAGLAHLKQRLITLSNEPTKKIAYHERRKIGWSSSGPIYEDDIQNRHQASVIRFALSDIADAQGRRRLHRAI
;
A
#
# COMPACT_ATOMS: atom_id res chain seq x y z
N MET A 1 -6.85 12.01 10.06
CA MET A 1 -6.69 11.41 8.71
C MET A 1 -6.13 10.00 8.74
N TRP A 2 -5.00 9.70 9.39
CA TRP A 2 -4.51 8.31 9.46
C TRP A 2 -5.45 7.34 10.19
N SER A 3 -6.25 7.84 11.14
CA SER A 3 -7.33 7.05 11.74
C SER A 3 -8.41 6.68 10.73
N PHE A 4 -8.68 7.54 9.73
CA PHE A 4 -9.63 7.24 8.66
C PHE A 4 -9.10 6.13 7.75
N THR A 5 -7.81 6.17 7.38
CA THR A 5 -7.20 5.08 6.60
C THR A 5 -7.23 3.74 7.34
N ALA A 6 -7.11 3.76 8.66
CA ALA A 6 -7.21 2.54 9.47
C ALA A 6 -8.63 1.90 9.46
N LEU A 7 -9.66 2.61 9.01
CA LEU A 7 -11.03 2.07 8.93
C LEU A 7 -11.26 1.18 7.71
N ALA A 8 -10.40 1.22 6.69
CA ALA A 8 -10.65 0.52 5.42
C ALA A 8 -10.98 -0.96 5.61
N ALA A 9 -10.10 -1.71 6.26
CA ALA A 9 -10.30 -3.16 6.42
C ALA A 9 -11.62 -3.50 7.14
N SER A 10 -12.02 -2.73 8.16
CA SER A 10 -13.24 -3.02 8.92
C SER A 10 -14.51 -2.66 8.18
N VAL A 11 -14.46 -1.66 7.28
CA VAL A 11 -15.57 -1.26 6.42
C VAL A 11 -15.75 -2.28 5.29
N PHE A 12 -14.70 -2.59 4.53
CA PHE A 12 -14.80 -3.53 3.40
C PHE A 12 -15.14 -4.95 3.84
N ALA A 13 -14.76 -5.36 5.05
CA ALA A 13 -15.17 -6.66 5.58
C ALA A 13 -16.68 -6.79 5.85
N ARG A 14 -17.42 -5.67 5.86
CA ARG A 14 -18.84 -5.63 6.26
C ARG A 14 -19.76 -5.04 5.20
N CYS A 15 -19.20 -4.43 4.17
CA CYS A 15 -19.96 -3.72 3.15
C CYS A 15 -19.63 -4.28 1.77
N ASP A 16 -20.66 -4.52 0.97
CA ASP A 16 -20.50 -4.78 -0.46
C ASP A 16 -20.19 -3.46 -1.18
N ASP A 17 -19.02 -3.40 -1.82
CA ASP A 17 -18.60 -2.26 -2.64
C ASP A 17 -18.62 -2.58 -4.14
N SER A 18 -19.52 -3.45 -4.59
CA SER A 18 -19.69 -3.73 -6.03
C SER A 18 -19.96 -2.47 -6.88
N SER A 19 -20.47 -1.40 -6.25
CA SER A 19 -20.68 -0.10 -6.91
C SER A 19 -19.41 0.77 -7.01
N GLY A 20 -18.36 0.46 -6.24
CA GLY A 20 -17.15 1.27 -6.13
C GLY A 20 -17.30 2.58 -5.34
N ALA A 21 -18.45 2.79 -4.70
CA ALA A 21 -18.70 4.01 -3.93
C ALA A 21 -17.81 4.11 -2.69
N ILE A 22 -17.60 3.01 -1.98
CA ILE A 22 -16.81 2.97 -0.74
C ILE A 22 -15.34 3.18 -1.06
N ILE A 23 -14.77 2.46 -2.03
CA ILE A 23 -13.39 2.65 -2.46
C ILE A 23 -13.15 4.06 -3.00
N GLY A 24 -14.14 4.65 -3.67
CA GLY A 24 -14.10 6.05 -4.09
C GLY A 24 -13.92 7.03 -2.92
N VAL A 25 -14.57 6.79 -1.77
CA VAL A 25 -14.40 7.60 -0.56
C VAL A 25 -12.98 7.47 0.01
N PHE A 26 -12.40 6.27 0.02
CA PHE A 26 -11.01 6.09 0.47
C PHE A 26 -9.99 6.72 -0.50
N HIS A 27 -10.21 6.62 -1.80
CA HIS A 27 -9.41 7.31 -2.82
C HIS A 27 -9.48 8.83 -2.63
N GLN A 28 -10.65 9.38 -2.34
CA GLN A 28 -10.79 10.81 -2.04
C GLN A 28 -10.09 11.18 -0.72
N GLY A 29 -10.22 10.36 0.33
CA GLY A 29 -9.53 10.56 1.59
C GLY A 29 -8.00 10.54 1.44
N ALA A 30 -7.44 9.75 0.51
CA ALA A 30 -6.01 9.77 0.18
C ALA A 30 -5.59 11.10 -0.47
N LYS A 31 -6.43 11.69 -1.34
CA LYS A 31 -6.19 13.02 -1.91
C LYS A 31 -6.25 14.12 -0.86
N ASP A 32 -7.20 14.04 0.06
CA ASP A 32 -7.33 15.00 1.16
C ASP A 32 -6.13 14.89 2.12
N LEU A 33 -5.66 13.67 2.38
CA LEU A 33 -4.43 13.43 3.13
C LEU A 33 -3.21 14.08 2.47
N ALA A 34 -3.06 13.99 1.14
CA ALA A 34 -1.97 14.66 0.43
C ALA A 34 -2.01 16.17 0.59
N ARG A 35 -3.19 16.78 0.41
CA ARG A 35 -3.37 18.23 0.61
C ARG A 35 -2.99 18.66 2.03
N LEU A 36 -3.39 17.86 3.02
CA LEU A 36 -3.05 18.13 4.42
C LEU A 36 -1.56 17.95 4.70
N ALA A 37 -0.93 16.92 4.15
CA ALA A 37 0.51 16.67 4.30
C ALA A 37 1.34 17.81 3.70
N GLU A 38 0.93 18.35 2.56
CA GLU A 38 1.53 19.53 1.94
C GLU A 38 1.34 20.78 2.80
N THR A 39 0.10 21.06 3.23
CA THR A 39 -0.23 22.25 4.04
C THR A 39 0.52 22.24 5.39
N ALA A 40 0.58 21.07 6.02
CA ALA A 40 1.26 20.89 7.30
C ALA A 40 2.78 20.74 7.18
N ARG A 41 3.33 20.67 5.96
CA ARG A 41 4.75 20.41 5.68
C ARG A 41 5.28 19.21 6.47
N CYS A 42 4.52 18.10 6.43
CA CYS A 42 4.86 16.90 7.18
C CYS A 42 6.29 16.44 6.87
N ASN A 43 6.96 15.88 7.88
CA ASN A 43 8.27 15.25 7.68
C ASN A 43 8.15 14.12 6.64
N ALA A 44 8.96 14.18 5.59
CA ALA A 44 8.90 13.26 4.46
C ALA A 44 9.17 11.80 4.85
N VAL A 45 10.03 11.55 5.84
CA VAL A 45 10.36 10.21 6.34
C VAL A 45 9.20 9.64 7.16
N GLU A 46 8.62 10.43 8.07
CA GLU A 46 7.45 10.00 8.82
C GLU A 46 6.25 9.73 7.91
N LEU A 47 6.06 10.57 6.90
CA LEU A 47 5.03 10.38 5.88
C LEU A 47 5.26 9.07 5.10
N ALA A 48 6.51 8.78 4.75
CA ALA A 48 6.89 7.54 4.08
C ALA A 48 6.63 6.30 4.96
N ASP A 49 6.95 6.35 6.26
CA ASP A 49 6.67 5.24 7.18
C ASP A 49 5.16 4.99 7.32
N ARG A 50 4.34 6.04 7.40
CA ARG A 50 2.88 5.89 7.45
C ARG A 50 2.31 5.39 6.12
N THR A 51 2.86 5.84 5.00
CA THR A 51 2.51 5.35 3.66
C THR A 51 2.83 3.86 3.53
N TYR A 52 4.00 3.43 4.00
CA TYR A 52 4.39 2.02 4.05
C TYR A 52 3.36 1.17 4.79
N GLN A 53 2.92 1.60 5.99
CA GLN A 53 1.89 0.86 6.74
C GLN A 53 0.56 0.78 5.99
N ALA A 54 0.14 1.87 5.33
CA ALA A 54 -1.09 1.88 4.55
C ALA A 54 -1.01 0.92 3.35
N LEU A 55 0.12 0.86 2.65
CA LEU A 55 0.33 -0.06 1.52
C LEU A 55 0.24 -1.53 1.94
N LEU A 56 0.77 -1.88 3.12
CA LEU A 56 0.64 -3.25 3.65
C LEU A 56 -0.79 -3.62 4.05
N ALA A 57 -1.64 -2.63 4.33
CA ALA A 57 -3.05 -2.82 4.62
C ALA A 57 -3.96 -2.64 3.39
N ASN A 58 -3.39 -2.62 2.18
CA ASN A 58 -4.12 -2.40 0.92
C ASN A 58 -4.80 -3.68 0.41
N ASP A 59 -5.70 -4.24 1.22
CA ASP A 59 -6.35 -5.53 0.93
C ASP A 59 -7.41 -5.44 -0.19
N TYR A 60 -7.95 -4.25 -0.44
CA TYR A 60 -9.07 -4.03 -1.36
C TYR A 60 -8.74 -3.02 -2.49
N GLY A 61 -7.48 -2.59 -2.61
CA GLY A 61 -7.05 -1.61 -3.62
C GLY A 61 -7.35 -0.14 -3.26
N GLN A 62 -7.82 0.10 -2.04
CA GLN A 62 -8.16 1.44 -1.54
C GLN A 62 -6.96 2.41 -1.48
N TYR A 63 -5.73 1.91 -1.60
CA TYR A 63 -4.49 2.68 -1.61
C TYR A 63 -3.67 2.52 -2.90
N ASP A 64 -4.25 2.01 -3.98
CA ASP A 64 -3.55 1.78 -5.27
C ASP A 64 -2.96 3.05 -5.89
N HIS A 65 -3.45 4.23 -5.52
CA HIS A 65 -2.96 5.51 -6.04
C HIS A 65 -2.21 6.33 -4.98
N LEU A 66 -1.95 5.75 -3.80
CA LEU A 66 -1.46 6.49 -2.64
C LEU A 66 -0.08 7.09 -2.88
N ILE A 67 0.85 6.34 -3.48
CA ILE A 67 2.22 6.81 -3.75
C ILE A 67 2.22 7.96 -4.74
N ALA A 68 1.47 7.83 -5.84
CA ALA A 68 1.32 8.91 -6.83
C ALA A 68 0.73 10.17 -6.19
N THR A 69 -0.30 9.99 -5.36
CA THR A 69 -1.02 11.08 -4.66
C THR A 69 -0.14 11.80 -3.65
N LEU A 70 0.64 11.06 -2.86
CA LEU A 70 1.54 11.63 -1.84
C LEU A 70 2.90 12.06 -2.39
N SER A 71 3.19 11.83 -3.68
CA SER A 71 4.55 11.98 -4.20
C SER A 71 5.10 13.41 -4.05
N GLY A 72 4.24 14.44 -4.17
CA GLY A 72 4.63 15.84 -3.94
C GLY A 72 5.12 16.07 -2.52
N SER A 73 4.35 15.63 -1.52
CA SER A 73 4.68 15.78 -0.10
C SER A 73 5.82 14.85 0.36
N LEU A 74 5.97 13.67 -0.26
CA LEU A 74 7.07 12.76 0.04
C LEU A 74 8.41 13.30 -0.49
N GLY A 75 8.40 13.97 -1.64
CA GLY A 75 9.62 14.42 -2.31
C GLY A 75 10.60 13.26 -2.60
N ASP A 76 11.84 13.59 -2.89
CA ASP A 76 12.86 12.58 -3.19
C ASP A 76 13.26 11.78 -1.93
N ALA A 77 13.38 12.47 -0.79
CA ALA A 77 13.80 11.86 0.47
C ALA A 77 12.79 10.83 0.98
N GLY A 78 11.49 11.17 1.01
CA GLY A 78 10.43 10.27 1.45
C GLY A 78 10.29 9.06 0.53
N LEU A 79 10.43 9.25 -0.78
CA LEU A 79 10.36 8.13 -1.73
C LEU A 79 11.58 7.22 -1.69
N ALA A 80 12.78 7.78 -1.46
CA ALA A 80 13.97 6.97 -1.23
C ALA A 80 13.82 6.12 0.04
N HIS A 81 13.32 6.70 1.12
CA HIS A 81 13.03 5.99 2.38
C HIS A 81 11.99 4.88 2.18
N LEU A 82 10.86 5.21 1.54
CA LEU A 82 9.80 4.24 1.25
C LEU A 82 10.32 3.07 0.39
N LYS A 83 11.14 3.36 -0.62
CA LYS A 83 11.78 2.34 -1.46
C LYS A 83 12.67 1.42 -0.63
N GLN A 84 13.49 1.97 0.25
CA GLN A 84 14.36 1.17 1.13
C GLN A 84 13.53 0.25 2.03
N ARG A 85 12.46 0.75 2.65
CA ARG A 85 11.54 -0.05 3.47
C ARG A 85 10.98 -1.25 2.69
N LEU A 86 10.54 -1.05 1.45
CA LEU A 86 9.99 -2.10 0.60
C LEU A 86 11.05 -3.12 0.15
N ILE A 87 12.28 -2.67 -0.13
CA ILE A 87 13.40 -3.56 -0.47
C ILE A 87 13.78 -4.41 0.75
N THR A 88 13.85 -3.81 1.94
CA THR A 88 14.10 -4.54 3.19
C THR A 88 13.03 -5.62 3.38
N LEU A 89 11.76 -5.27 3.25
CA LEU A 89 10.65 -6.22 3.33
C LEU A 89 10.75 -7.35 2.28
N SER A 90 11.22 -7.05 1.07
CA SER A 90 11.39 -8.06 0.01
C SER A 90 12.50 -9.08 0.30
N ASN A 91 13.46 -8.71 1.15
CA ASN A 91 14.57 -9.59 1.54
C ASN A 91 14.25 -10.38 2.81
N GLU A 92 13.14 -10.09 3.49
CA GLU A 92 12.71 -10.87 4.64
C GLU A 92 12.25 -12.26 4.19
N PRO A 93 12.68 -13.34 4.84
CA PRO A 93 12.23 -14.68 4.49
C PRO A 93 10.71 -14.77 4.65
N THR A 94 10.00 -15.18 3.59
CA THR A 94 8.57 -15.49 3.69
C THR A 94 8.36 -16.50 4.81
N LYS A 95 7.43 -16.23 5.72
CA LYS A 95 7.11 -17.12 6.83
C LYS A 95 6.61 -18.46 6.28
N LYS A 96 7.47 -19.48 6.27
CA LYS A 96 7.11 -20.84 5.89
C LYS A 96 6.49 -21.53 7.10
N ILE A 97 5.16 -21.62 7.12
CA ILE A 97 4.43 -22.36 8.15
C ILE A 97 4.55 -23.86 7.84
N ALA A 98 4.81 -24.68 8.87
CA ALA A 98 4.90 -26.13 8.69
C ALA A 98 3.56 -26.68 8.19
N TYR A 99 3.58 -27.65 7.27
CA TYR A 99 2.37 -28.11 6.56
C TYR A 99 1.17 -28.43 7.48
N HIS A 100 1.44 -29.06 8.62
CA HIS A 100 0.42 -29.46 9.58
C HIS A 100 -0.16 -28.30 10.41
N GLU A 101 0.51 -27.15 10.42
CA GLU A 101 0.10 -25.91 11.08
C GLU A 101 -0.59 -24.94 10.11
N ARG A 102 -0.60 -25.24 8.80
CA ARG A 102 -1.17 -24.33 7.80
C ARG A 102 -2.68 -24.29 7.91
N ARG A 103 -3.23 -23.08 8.02
CA ARG A 103 -4.68 -22.86 8.05
C ARG A 103 -5.27 -22.92 6.64
N LYS A 104 -6.17 -23.87 6.40
CA LYS A 104 -6.95 -23.98 5.17
C LYS A 104 -8.13 -23.01 5.22
N ILE A 105 -8.26 -22.16 4.20
CA ILE A 105 -9.32 -21.14 4.12
C ILE A 105 -10.28 -21.36 2.95
N GLY A 106 -10.02 -22.34 2.09
CA GLY A 106 -10.91 -22.66 0.97
C GLY A 106 -10.41 -23.80 0.09
N TRP A 107 -11.16 -24.05 -0.98
CA TRP A 107 -10.84 -25.06 -1.99
C TRP A 107 -10.90 -24.45 -3.39
N SER A 108 -9.96 -24.84 -4.25
CA SER A 108 -9.92 -24.49 -5.67
C SER A 108 -9.85 -25.75 -6.53
N SER A 109 -9.98 -25.60 -7.84
CA SER A 109 -9.72 -26.69 -8.79
C SER A 109 -8.30 -27.26 -8.71
N SER A 110 -7.36 -26.50 -8.12
CA SER A 110 -5.98 -26.91 -7.90
C SER A 110 -5.70 -27.43 -6.47
N GLY A 111 -6.74 -27.60 -5.65
CA GLY A 111 -6.63 -28.10 -4.27
C GLY A 111 -6.84 -27.03 -3.18
N PRO A 112 -6.42 -27.30 -1.93
CA PRO A 112 -6.66 -26.43 -0.79
C PRO A 112 -5.93 -25.09 -0.93
N ILE A 113 -6.63 -24.01 -0.57
CA ILE A 113 -6.05 -22.68 -0.44
C ILE A 113 -5.62 -22.49 1.02
N TYR A 114 -4.35 -22.18 1.23
CA TYR A 114 -3.80 -21.87 2.55
C TYR A 114 -3.72 -20.37 2.75
N GLU A 115 -3.96 -19.93 3.98
CA GLU A 115 -3.92 -18.51 4.33
C GLU A 115 -2.54 -17.89 4.08
N ASP A 116 -1.47 -18.57 4.47
CA ASP A 116 -0.10 -18.07 4.32
C ASP A 116 0.29 -17.93 2.83
N ASP A 117 -0.26 -18.75 1.95
CA ASP A 117 -0.09 -18.57 0.50
C ASP A 117 -0.72 -17.25 0.01
N ILE A 118 -1.91 -16.91 0.50
CA ILE A 118 -2.58 -15.65 0.13
C ILE A 118 -1.82 -14.45 0.68
N GLN A 119 -1.41 -14.50 1.95
CA GLN A 119 -0.64 -13.43 2.59
C GLN A 119 0.70 -13.20 1.88
N ASN A 120 1.44 -14.27 1.57
CA ASN A 120 2.72 -14.17 0.86
C ASN A 120 2.55 -13.59 -0.56
N ARG A 121 1.49 -14.00 -1.29
CA ARG A 121 1.18 -13.44 -2.62
C ARG A 121 0.76 -11.97 -2.56
N HIS A 122 0.00 -11.59 -1.54
CA HIS A 122 -0.40 -10.20 -1.30
C HIS A 122 0.83 -9.34 -1.03
N GLN A 123 1.69 -9.71 -0.09
CA GLN A 123 2.94 -8.99 0.21
C GLN A 123 3.82 -8.84 -1.04
N ALA A 124 4.02 -9.91 -1.81
CA ALA A 124 4.82 -9.86 -3.04
C ALA A 124 4.22 -8.91 -4.09
N SER A 125 2.88 -8.87 -4.20
CA SER A 125 2.19 -7.97 -5.12
C SER A 125 2.30 -6.52 -4.68
N VAL A 126 2.09 -6.22 -3.39
CA VAL A 126 2.25 -4.88 -2.82
C VAL A 126 3.66 -4.35 -3.07
N ILE A 127 4.70 -5.14 -2.78
CA ILE A 127 6.10 -4.75 -3.02
C ILE A 127 6.32 -4.41 -4.49
N ARG A 128 5.89 -5.29 -5.41
CA ARG A 128 6.10 -5.10 -6.85
C ARG A 128 5.42 -3.82 -7.35
N PHE A 129 4.13 -3.63 -7.03
CA PHE A 129 3.39 -2.46 -7.49
C PHE A 129 3.92 -1.17 -6.86
N ALA A 130 4.17 -1.17 -5.55
CA ALA A 130 4.71 0.00 -4.87
C ALA A 130 6.08 0.43 -5.40
N LEU A 131 6.98 -0.51 -5.69
CA LEU A 131 8.28 -0.19 -6.30
C LEU A 131 8.13 0.38 -7.72
N SER A 132 7.17 -0.11 -8.49
CA SER A 132 6.83 0.45 -9.81
C SER A 132 6.34 1.89 -9.69
N ASP A 133 5.39 2.15 -8.80
CA ASP A 133 4.83 3.49 -8.59
C ASP A 133 5.88 4.49 -8.09
N ILE A 134 6.82 4.05 -7.26
CA ILE A 134 7.94 4.88 -6.82
C ILE A 134 8.83 5.25 -8.01
N ALA A 135 9.15 4.27 -8.89
CA ALA A 135 9.96 4.53 -10.07
C ALA A 135 9.29 5.54 -10.99
N ASP A 136 7.98 5.39 -11.24
CA ASP A 136 7.18 6.31 -12.03
C ASP A 136 7.16 7.71 -11.41
N ALA A 137 6.92 7.81 -10.11
CA ALA A 137 6.91 9.08 -9.42
C ALA A 137 8.29 9.77 -9.51
N GLN A 138 9.38 9.03 -9.27
CA GLN A 138 10.75 9.54 -9.40
C GLN A 138 11.06 10.02 -10.83
N GLY A 139 10.61 9.28 -11.84
CA GLY A 139 10.70 9.67 -13.24
C GLY A 139 9.99 11.00 -13.53
N ARG A 140 8.73 11.14 -13.10
CA ARG A 140 7.94 12.37 -13.26
C ARG A 140 8.62 13.58 -12.60
N ARG A 141 9.19 13.42 -11.41
CA ARG A 141 9.91 14.50 -10.71
C ARG A 141 11.18 14.94 -11.43
N ARG A 142 11.94 14.00 -12.02
CA ARG A 142 13.13 14.34 -12.82
C ARG A 142 12.76 15.16 -14.05
N LEU A 143 11.66 14.82 -14.72
CA LEU A 143 11.16 15.59 -15.87
C LEU A 143 10.76 17.01 -15.46
N HIS A 144 10.07 17.19 -14.32
CA HIS A 144 9.66 18.52 -13.86
C HIS A 144 10.83 19.43 -13.45
N ARG A 145 11.98 18.88 -13.05
CA ARG A 145 13.18 19.67 -12.71
C ARG A 145 14.04 20.04 -13.91
N ALA A 146 13.79 19.46 -15.08
CA ALA A 146 14.58 19.68 -16.29
C ALA A 146 14.00 20.79 -17.20
N ILE A 147 12.89 21.40 -16.81
CA ILE A 147 12.18 22.49 -17.49
C ILE A 147 12.30 23.74 -16.62
#